data_AF-A0A8D8S5Y5-F1
#
_entry.id   AF-A0A8D8S5Y5-F1
#
_cell.length_a   1.000
_cell.length_b   1.000
_cell.length_c   1.000
_cell.angle_alpha   90.00
_cell.angle_beta   90.00
_cell.angle_gamma   90.00
#
_symmetry.space_group_name_H-M   'P 1'
#
loop_
_entity.id
_entity.type
_entity.pdbx_description
1 polymer ?
#
loop_
_entity_poly.entity_id
_entity_poly.type
_entity_poly.pdbx_seq_one_letter_code
_entity_poly.pdbx_strand_id
1 'polypeptide(L)'
;MGFAFKSHLSISPKILQSLHFIISEMEGKAVNLSYEDKIKLVALFKQVVFGKCNEENLPQLGVLDVIGKNRRLAWKELGGMSANDAMLNFINLLDDKCSLFKPYIDAHVAQKEEENRKQQKNKEKIEQEEKEKLDQANGEVNQETSIEEKKRRLIQDALNQQTYAQFRAYAEDQFPGNPEQQAVLVRQLQDQHYLQYMQQILHAHDQQPNSENKAITDIIPDSSIIQQTQEEEISEIGPANMWTLTNIKSFKEHIRKEGGDAIIKIGHGETVTVRVPTHEGGSCLYWEFCTDHYDLGFGIYFEWNKSPTNQVSVHVSETDDEMMSDVDAAYEDDDDDDDEEGKESTISSGSQAPVTVDMMEKMFRKYTKITTDKLVDFEKSVQHNSNQLDDFLTTFNQMKEQLSKMQVKQDKLEHENTTLKKTVREMKSHLMENEQKLLNKNLEVNGIPENINDQNVIMNVLCKKANVSLPTGNSYELERATTGALNKPKVVIIRFQSKLVRDSILKGCKARRTNLADFTGISQDNEKAVYVNEQLSPTNKKLFYEANQIRKEKKYEFLWFADNKILMKKTKESRAIRIYSKEDVM
;
A
#
# COMPACT_ATOMS: atom_id res chain seq x y z
N MET A 1 -37.43 -17.07 36.01
CA MET A 1 -36.37 -16.22 35.44
C MET A 1 -36.18 -16.61 33.99
N GLY A 2 -37.02 -16.04 33.12
CA GLY A 2 -36.94 -16.24 31.68
C GLY A 2 -36.50 -14.93 31.03
N PHE A 3 -35.31 -14.97 30.42
CA PHE A 3 -34.65 -13.95 29.60
C PHE A 3 -33.64 -14.75 28.76
N ALA A 4 -33.37 -14.53 27.47
CA ALA A 4 -34.06 -13.87 26.38
C ALA A 4 -33.37 -14.42 25.11
N PHE A 5 -33.96 -15.44 24.48
CA PHE A 5 -33.54 -15.87 23.13
C PHE A 5 -34.37 -15.17 22.03
N LYS A 6 -35.17 -14.16 22.43
CA LYS A 6 -36.35 -13.72 21.68
C LYS A 6 -36.26 -12.35 21.01
N SER A 7 -35.12 -11.65 20.95
CA SER A 7 -35.19 -10.28 20.40
C SER A 7 -34.03 -9.69 19.61
N HIS A 8 -32.81 -10.25 19.49
CA HIS A 8 -31.75 -9.47 18.81
C HIS A 8 -30.71 -10.20 17.93
N LEU A 9 -30.92 -11.45 17.54
CA LEU A 9 -30.20 -11.97 16.37
C LEU A 9 -31.20 -12.26 15.26
N SER A 10 -31.14 -11.50 14.17
CA SER A 10 -31.54 -12.02 12.87
C SER A 10 -30.58 -13.16 12.57
N ILE A 11 -30.98 -14.38 12.94
CA ILE A 11 -30.17 -15.57 12.73
C ILE A 11 -30.22 -15.87 11.23
N SER A 12 -29.18 -15.43 10.52
CA SER A 12 -29.08 -15.64 9.08
C SER A 12 -28.90 -17.13 8.74
N PRO A 13 -29.24 -17.57 7.51
CA PRO A 13 -28.93 -18.91 7.01
C PRO A 13 -27.46 -19.32 7.22
N LYS A 14 -26.53 -18.35 7.24
CA LYS A 14 -25.10 -18.55 7.53
C LYS A 14 -24.86 -19.08 8.94
N ILE A 15 -25.62 -18.62 9.94
CA ILE A 15 -25.50 -19.10 11.33
C ILE A 15 -26.01 -20.54 11.42
N LEU A 16 -27.12 -20.88 10.77
CA LEU A 16 -27.63 -22.26 10.71
C LEU A 16 -26.67 -23.24 10.03
N GLN A 17 -25.93 -22.78 9.02
CA GLN A 17 -24.91 -23.59 8.34
C GLN A 17 -23.69 -23.84 9.24
N SER A 18 -23.24 -22.82 9.99
CA SER A 18 -22.24 -22.98 11.04
C SER A 18 -22.69 -23.93 12.14
N LEU A 19 -23.96 -23.87 12.54
CA LEU A 19 -24.55 -24.77 13.53
C LEU A 19 -24.58 -26.23 13.04
N HIS A 20 -24.97 -26.48 11.79
CA HIS A 20 -24.92 -27.82 11.19
C HIS A 20 -23.48 -28.39 11.17
N PHE A 21 -22.48 -27.55 10.89
CA PHE A 21 -21.07 -27.93 10.93
C PHE A 21 -20.61 -28.28 12.36
N ILE A 22 -20.91 -27.41 13.34
CA ILE A 22 -20.59 -27.63 14.76
C ILE A 22 -21.24 -28.92 15.28
N ILE A 23 -22.48 -29.23 14.90
CA ILE A 23 -23.17 -30.47 15.28
C ILE A 23 -22.43 -31.69 14.75
N SER A 24 -21.91 -31.63 13.52
CA SER A 24 -21.13 -32.70 12.91
C SER A 24 -19.77 -32.89 13.60
N GLU A 25 -19.17 -31.81 14.11
CA GLU A 25 -17.87 -31.83 14.80
C GLU A 25 -17.95 -32.32 16.26
N MET A 26 -19.08 -32.01 16.93
CA MET A 26 -19.38 -32.39 18.31
C MET A 26 -19.97 -33.81 18.44
N GLU A 27 -20.38 -34.42 17.32
CA GLU A 27 -20.96 -35.76 17.24
C GLU A 27 -19.97 -36.83 17.73
N GLY A 28 -20.36 -37.61 18.74
CA GLY A 28 -19.51 -38.65 19.35
C GLY A 28 -18.48 -38.15 20.37
N LYS A 29 -18.37 -36.83 20.58
CA LYS A 29 -17.53 -36.22 21.63
C LYS A 29 -18.35 -35.64 22.77
N ALA A 30 -19.34 -34.80 22.44
CA ALA A 30 -20.15 -34.05 23.41
C ALA A 30 -21.66 -34.21 23.18
N VAL A 31 -22.09 -34.75 22.03
CA VAL A 31 -23.50 -34.96 21.67
C VAL A 31 -23.71 -36.37 21.13
N ASN A 32 -24.74 -37.05 21.64
CA ASN A 32 -25.21 -38.35 21.13
C ASN A 32 -26.64 -38.21 20.59
N LEU A 33 -26.76 -37.90 19.31
CA LEU A 33 -28.05 -37.80 18.63
C LEU A 33 -28.55 -39.19 18.21
N SER A 34 -29.83 -39.49 18.46
CA SER A 34 -30.43 -40.70 17.92
C SER A 34 -30.56 -40.61 16.39
N TYR A 35 -30.74 -41.74 15.72
CA TYR A 35 -31.00 -41.77 14.28
C TYR A 35 -32.22 -40.92 13.89
N GLU A 36 -33.25 -40.93 14.73
CA GLU A 36 -34.47 -40.17 14.52
C GLU A 36 -34.25 -38.66 14.70
N ASP A 37 -33.47 -38.25 15.70
CA ASP A 37 -33.11 -36.84 15.93
C ASP A 37 -32.31 -36.27 14.74
N LYS A 38 -31.40 -37.07 14.17
CA LYS A 38 -30.61 -36.68 12.99
C LYS A 38 -31.50 -36.45 11.77
N ILE A 39 -32.50 -37.31 11.57
CA ILE A 39 -33.48 -37.14 10.48
C ILE A 39 -34.29 -35.85 10.70
N LYS A 40 -34.75 -35.59 11.92
CA LYS A 40 -35.52 -34.39 12.27
C LYS A 40 -34.70 -33.11 12.10
N LEU A 41 -33.44 -33.08 12.55
CA LEU A 41 -32.54 -31.94 12.37
C LEU A 41 -32.30 -31.64 10.89
N VAL A 42 -32.08 -32.67 10.06
CA VAL A 42 -31.90 -32.51 8.61
C VAL A 42 -33.19 -32.01 7.93
N ALA A 43 -34.36 -32.51 8.35
CA ALA A 43 -35.65 -32.05 7.83
C ALA A 43 -35.91 -30.57 8.18
N LEU A 44 -35.68 -30.18 9.44
CA LEU A 44 -35.83 -28.80 9.90
C LEU A 44 -34.84 -27.87 9.20
N PHE A 45 -33.57 -28.28 9.05
CA PHE A 45 -32.58 -27.52 8.28
C PHE A 45 -33.03 -27.30 6.82
N LYS A 46 -33.54 -28.35 6.17
CA LYS A 46 -34.06 -28.24 4.80
C LYS A 46 -35.27 -27.33 4.70
N GLN A 47 -36.17 -27.34 5.69
CA GLN A 47 -37.32 -26.44 5.75
C GLN A 47 -36.90 -24.97 5.88
N VAL A 48 -35.82 -24.68 6.62
CA VAL A 48 -35.31 -23.30 6.75
C VAL A 48 -34.64 -22.82 5.47
N VAL A 49 -33.83 -23.66 4.83
CA VAL A 49 -33.04 -23.27 3.65
C VAL A 49 -33.85 -23.27 2.37
N PHE A 50 -34.72 -24.26 2.20
CA PHE A 50 -35.42 -24.54 0.93
C PHE A 50 -36.94 -24.38 1.04
N GLY A 51 -37.48 -24.07 2.22
CA GLY A 51 -38.92 -24.00 2.44
C GLY A 51 -39.61 -25.37 2.35
N LYS A 52 -40.89 -25.35 1.96
CA LYS A 52 -41.73 -26.54 1.83
C LYS A 52 -41.14 -27.55 0.84
N CYS A 53 -41.19 -28.83 1.18
CA CYS A 53 -40.67 -29.90 0.31
C CYS A 53 -41.44 -29.98 -1.02
N ASN A 54 -40.76 -29.65 -2.13
CA ASN A 54 -41.29 -29.74 -3.49
C ASN A 54 -40.70 -30.97 -4.21
N GLU A 55 -41.51 -32.02 -4.36
CA GLU A 55 -41.06 -33.32 -4.91
C GLU A 55 -40.64 -33.26 -6.38
N GLU A 56 -41.17 -32.32 -7.15
CA GLU A 56 -40.92 -32.19 -8.60
C GLU A 56 -39.49 -31.71 -8.92
N ASN A 57 -38.86 -30.96 -8.01
CA ASN A 57 -37.52 -30.40 -8.20
C ASN A 57 -36.40 -31.24 -7.54
N LEU A 58 -36.73 -32.43 -7.01
CA LEU A 58 -35.77 -33.26 -6.29
C LEU A 58 -35.27 -34.44 -7.16
N PRO A 59 -33.94 -34.69 -7.20
CA PRO A 59 -33.38 -35.78 -7.98
C PRO A 59 -33.92 -37.14 -7.51
N GLN A 60 -34.10 -38.11 -8.40
CA GLN A 60 -34.60 -39.44 -8.02
C GLN A 60 -33.62 -40.14 -7.05
N LEU A 61 -34.14 -40.66 -5.94
CA LEU A 61 -33.33 -41.45 -5.01
C LEU A 61 -33.14 -42.87 -5.54
N GLY A 62 -31.95 -43.42 -5.36
CA GLY A 62 -31.67 -44.82 -5.67
C GLY A 62 -32.54 -45.78 -4.86
N VAL A 63 -32.83 -46.95 -5.42
CA VAL A 63 -33.73 -47.96 -4.81
C VAL A 63 -33.28 -48.35 -3.40
N LEU A 64 -31.97 -48.34 -3.14
CA LEU A 64 -31.34 -48.74 -1.88
C LEU A 64 -31.07 -47.57 -0.91
N ASP A 65 -31.41 -46.33 -1.25
CA ASP A 65 -31.17 -45.17 -0.37
C ASP A 65 -32.27 -45.01 0.70
N VAL A 66 -32.25 -45.90 1.69
CA VAL A 66 -33.21 -45.91 2.80
C VAL A 66 -33.10 -44.66 3.66
N ILE A 67 -31.89 -44.13 3.86
CA ILE A 67 -31.64 -42.94 4.70
C ILE A 67 -32.14 -41.68 3.99
N GLY A 68 -31.86 -41.53 2.69
CA GLY A 68 -32.38 -40.44 1.88
C GLY A 68 -33.92 -40.43 1.81
N LYS A 69 -34.53 -41.61 1.72
CA LYS A 69 -36.00 -41.78 1.77
C LYS A 69 -36.57 -41.29 3.10
N ASN A 70 -35.98 -41.70 4.23
CA ASN A 70 -36.42 -41.29 5.56
C ASN A 70 -36.26 -39.77 5.77
N ARG A 71 -35.15 -39.18 5.30
CA ARG A 71 -34.93 -37.71 5.35
C ARG A 71 -35.95 -36.93 4.54
N ARG A 72 -36.30 -37.40 3.33
CA ARG A 72 -37.33 -36.76 2.50
C ARG A 72 -38.72 -36.89 3.10
N LEU A 73 -39.04 -38.06 3.65
CA LEU A 73 -40.32 -38.28 4.31
C LEU A 73 -40.49 -37.33 5.50
N ALA A 74 -39.48 -37.22 6.36
CA ALA A 74 -39.51 -36.31 7.50
C ALA A 74 -39.61 -34.83 7.07
N TRP A 75 -38.93 -34.42 5.99
CA TRP A 75 -39.08 -33.07 5.45
C TRP A 75 -40.49 -32.82 4.87
N LYS A 76 -41.08 -33.82 4.21
CA LYS A 76 -42.46 -33.76 3.71
C LYS A 76 -43.47 -33.64 4.86
N GLU A 77 -43.26 -34.34 5.96
CA GLU A 77 -44.12 -34.29 7.16
C GLU A 77 -44.14 -32.92 7.84
N LEU A 78 -43.12 -32.06 7.63
CA LEU A 78 -43.12 -30.68 8.14
C LEU A 78 -44.15 -29.78 7.45
N GLY A 79 -44.64 -30.16 6.26
CA GLY A 79 -45.72 -29.46 5.58
C GLY A 79 -45.42 -27.98 5.31
N GLY A 80 -46.37 -27.11 5.66
CA GLY A 80 -46.27 -25.65 5.50
C GLY A 80 -45.57 -24.91 6.64
N MET A 81 -44.74 -25.59 7.44
CA MET A 81 -44.03 -24.96 8.56
C MET A 81 -43.18 -23.76 8.08
N SER A 82 -43.31 -22.62 8.75
CA SER A 82 -42.54 -21.42 8.40
C SER A 82 -41.05 -21.62 8.67
N ALA A 83 -40.18 -20.89 7.96
CA ALA A 83 -38.74 -20.95 8.18
C ALA A 83 -38.37 -20.56 9.63
N ASN A 84 -39.08 -19.61 10.22
CA ASN A 84 -38.87 -19.18 11.61
C ASN A 84 -39.24 -20.27 12.61
N ASP A 85 -40.38 -20.95 12.40
CA ASP A 85 -40.82 -22.04 13.29
C ASP A 85 -39.93 -23.27 13.14
N ALA A 86 -39.49 -23.59 11.92
CA ALA A 86 -38.54 -24.66 11.66
C ALA A 86 -37.19 -24.39 12.34
N MET A 87 -36.72 -23.14 12.30
CA MET A 87 -35.51 -22.70 12.99
C MET A 87 -35.64 -22.79 14.51
N LEU A 88 -36.77 -22.35 15.08
CA LEU A 88 -37.04 -22.49 16.51
C LEU A 88 -37.05 -23.95 16.94
N ASN A 89 -37.70 -24.82 16.17
CA ASN A 89 -37.73 -26.26 16.45
C ASN A 89 -36.34 -26.91 16.31
N PHE A 90 -35.52 -26.44 15.38
CA PHE A 90 -34.13 -26.90 15.23
C PHE A 90 -33.30 -26.55 16.47
N ILE A 91 -33.38 -25.29 16.92
CA ILE A 91 -32.65 -24.81 18.10
C ILE A 91 -33.14 -25.52 19.37
N ASN A 92 -34.45 -25.68 19.54
CA ASN A 92 -35.03 -26.35 20.71
C ASN A 92 -34.64 -27.83 20.77
N LEU A 93 -34.65 -28.53 19.62
CA LEU A 93 -34.19 -29.92 19.56
C LEU A 93 -32.70 -30.03 19.89
N LEU A 94 -31.90 -29.03 19.51
CA LEU A 94 -30.48 -29.01 19.82
C LEU A 94 -30.20 -28.69 21.30
N ASP A 95 -30.91 -27.73 21.88
CA ASP A 95 -30.80 -27.35 23.30
C ASP A 95 -31.21 -28.52 24.22
N ASP A 96 -32.24 -29.28 23.83
CA ASP A 96 -32.66 -30.50 24.55
C ASP A 96 -31.63 -31.63 24.49
N LYS A 97 -30.96 -31.80 23.34
CA LYS A 97 -30.00 -32.90 23.13
C LYS A 97 -28.55 -32.54 23.43
N CYS A 98 -28.22 -31.26 23.58
CA CYS A 98 -26.88 -30.75 23.84
C CYS A 98 -26.91 -29.59 24.85
N SER A 99 -26.81 -29.90 26.14
CA SER A 99 -26.78 -28.89 27.20
C SER A 99 -25.54 -27.97 27.17
N LEU A 100 -24.48 -28.37 26.47
CA LEU A 100 -23.26 -27.58 26.28
C LEU A 100 -23.34 -26.60 25.10
N PHE A 101 -24.40 -26.68 24.29
CA PHE A 101 -24.57 -25.87 23.10
C PHE A 101 -24.71 -24.38 23.43
N LYS A 102 -25.55 -24.06 24.41
CA LYS A 102 -25.85 -22.68 24.79
C LYS A 102 -24.63 -21.93 25.37
N PRO A 103 -23.87 -22.49 26.34
CA PRO A 103 -22.62 -21.89 26.79
C PRO A 103 -21.56 -21.70 25.69
N TYR A 104 -21.52 -22.60 24.70
CA TYR A 104 -20.57 -22.52 23.58
C TYR A 104 -20.89 -21.36 22.63
N ILE A 105 -22.16 -21.19 22.27
CA ILE A 105 -22.59 -20.08 21.41
C ILE A 105 -22.43 -18.74 22.13
N ASP A 106 -22.78 -18.66 23.42
CA ASP A 106 -22.60 -17.44 24.21
C ASP A 106 -21.12 -17.00 24.25
N ALA A 107 -20.20 -17.97 24.41
CA ALA A 107 -18.75 -17.70 24.37
C ALA A 107 -18.28 -17.24 22.97
N HIS A 108 -18.80 -17.84 21.90
CA HIS A 108 -18.42 -17.51 20.53
C HIS A 108 -18.94 -16.14 20.09
N VAL A 109 -20.17 -15.78 20.47
CA VAL A 109 -20.76 -14.45 20.24
C VAL A 109 -19.96 -13.38 20.98
N ALA A 110 -19.63 -13.62 22.26
CA ALA A 110 -18.82 -12.70 23.05
C ALA A 110 -17.42 -12.49 22.46
N GLN A 111 -16.78 -13.55 21.96
CA GLN A 111 -15.49 -13.45 21.27
C GLN A 111 -15.61 -12.59 19.99
N LYS A 112 -16.65 -12.81 19.18
CA LYS A 112 -16.86 -12.08 17.92
C LYS A 112 -17.15 -10.59 18.16
N GLU A 113 -17.94 -10.27 19.17
CA GLU A 113 -18.19 -8.88 19.58
C GLU A 113 -16.91 -8.17 20.06
N GLU A 114 -16.05 -8.89 20.78
CA GLU A 114 -14.77 -8.35 21.24
C GLU A 114 -13.76 -8.15 20.09
N GLU A 115 -13.70 -9.07 19.12
CA GLU A 115 -12.94 -8.93 17.88
C GLU A 115 -13.40 -7.70 17.08
N ASN A 116 -14.70 -7.55 16.85
CA ASN A 116 -15.27 -6.41 16.13
C ASN A 116 -14.94 -5.09 16.84
N ARG A 117 -15.02 -5.05 18.18
CA ARG A 117 -14.65 -3.87 18.99
C ARG A 117 -13.16 -3.53 18.86
N LYS A 118 -12.28 -4.53 18.80
CA LYS A 118 -10.84 -4.32 18.60
C LYS A 118 -10.53 -3.81 17.19
N GLN A 119 -11.16 -4.39 16.17
CA GLN A 119 -11.02 -3.96 14.78
C GLN A 119 -11.48 -2.51 14.58
N GLN A 120 -12.64 -2.13 15.15
CA GLN A 120 -13.14 -0.75 15.08
C GLN A 120 -12.16 0.24 15.73
N LYS A 121 -11.63 -0.07 16.92
CA LYS A 121 -10.62 0.76 17.60
C LYS A 121 -9.31 0.85 16.82
N ASN A 122 -8.90 -0.21 16.15
CA ASN A 122 -7.68 -0.21 15.35
C ASN A 122 -7.85 0.65 14.09
N LYS A 123 -9.01 0.57 13.45
CA LYS A 123 -9.37 1.41 12.29
C LYS A 123 -9.40 2.90 12.65
N GLU A 124 -10.02 3.25 13.78
CA GLU A 124 -10.04 4.64 14.28
C GLU A 124 -8.64 5.17 14.60
N LYS A 125 -7.75 4.33 15.16
CA LYS A 125 -6.35 4.71 15.40
C LYS A 125 -5.58 4.95 14.11
N ILE A 126 -5.71 4.07 13.11
CA ILE A 126 -5.04 4.21 11.82
C ILE A 126 -5.50 5.50 11.12
N GLU A 127 -6.81 5.77 11.10
CA GLU A 127 -7.36 6.98 10.49
C GLU A 127 -6.87 8.26 11.20
N GLN A 128 -6.72 8.22 12.53
CA GLN A 128 -6.18 9.34 13.30
C GLN A 128 -4.67 9.55 13.04
N GLU A 129 -3.88 8.49 12.98
CA GLU A 129 -2.45 8.56 12.66
C GLU A 129 -2.18 9.06 11.23
N GLU A 130 -3.00 8.66 10.25
CA GLU A 130 -2.90 9.16 8.87
C GLU A 130 -3.22 10.65 8.78
N LYS A 131 -4.22 11.11 9.55
CA LYS A 131 -4.60 12.53 9.58
C LYS A 131 -3.50 13.39 10.22
N GLU A 132 -2.89 12.94 11.31
CA GLU A 132 -1.78 13.64 11.96
C GLU A 132 -0.54 13.73 11.07
N LYS A 133 -0.22 12.67 10.32
CA LYS A 133 0.88 12.68 9.32
C LYS A 133 0.61 13.67 8.19
N LEU A 134 -0.63 13.74 7.71
CA LEU A 134 -1.01 14.68 6.66
C LEU A 134 -0.90 16.15 7.13
N ASP A 135 -1.32 16.42 8.36
CA ASP A 135 -1.21 17.76 8.96
C ASP A 135 0.24 18.18 9.22
N GLN A 136 1.11 17.25 9.65
CA GLN A 136 2.55 17.49 9.81
C GLN A 136 3.23 17.77 8.46
N ALA A 137 2.99 16.95 7.43
CA ALA A 137 3.55 17.17 6.10
C ALA A 137 3.11 18.51 5.49
N ASN A 138 1.84 18.90 5.69
CA ASN A 138 1.34 20.21 5.26
C ASN A 138 1.96 21.37 6.07
N GLY A 139 2.31 21.14 7.34
CA GLY A 139 3.01 22.12 8.18
C GLY A 139 4.45 22.38 7.71
N GLU A 140 5.20 21.32 7.40
CA GLU A 140 6.58 21.37 6.92
C GLU A 140 6.68 22.09 5.57
N VAL A 141 5.83 21.73 4.60
CA VAL A 141 5.80 22.38 3.28
C VAL A 141 5.50 23.87 3.40
N ASN A 142 4.58 24.27 4.28
CA ASN A 142 4.25 25.69 4.49
C ASN A 142 5.40 26.48 5.14
N GLN A 143 6.16 25.87 6.06
CA GLN A 143 7.35 26.49 6.64
C GLN A 143 8.47 26.65 5.61
N GLU A 144 8.73 25.61 4.81
CA GLU A 144 9.78 25.61 3.78
C GLU A 144 9.49 26.69 2.71
N THR A 145 8.23 26.77 2.26
CA THR A 145 7.78 27.80 1.32
C THR A 145 7.94 29.22 1.90
N SER A 146 7.65 29.42 3.19
CA SER A 146 7.81 30.72 3.86
C SER A 146 9.27 31.15 3.99
N ILE A 147 10.18 30.19 4.24
CA ILE A 147 11.61 30.45 4.32
C ILE A 147 12.17 30.82 2.95
N GLU A 148 11.76 30.11 1.90
CA GLU A 148 12.21 30.35 0.54
C GLU A 148 11.71 31.71 -0.01
N GLU A 149 10.47 32.10 0.28
CA GLU A 149 9.95 33.43 -0.05
C GLU A 149 10.72 34.56 0.64
N LYS A 150 11.11 34.38 1.92
CA LYS A 150 11.92 35.35 2.65
C LYS A 150 13.32 35.49 2.04
N LYS A 151 13.97 34.36 1.70
CA LYS A 151 15.27 34.36 1.00
C LYS A 151 15.17 35.10 -0.34
N ARG A 152 14.12 34.81 -1.12
CA ARG A 152 13.86 35.47 -2.41
C ARG A 152 13.76 36.99 -2.28
N ARG A 153 13.02 37.49 -1.28
CA ARG A 153 12.86 38.95 -1.05
C ARG A 153 14.19 39.62 -0.67
N LEU A 154 14.97 39.01 0.21
CA LEU A 154 16.26 39.57 0.64
C LEU A 154 17.25 39.70 -0.52
N ILE A 155 17.33 38.69 -1.39
CA ILE A 155 18.19 38.74 -2.59
C ILE A 155 17.72 39.85 -3.52
N GLN A 156 16.41 39.97 -3.75
CA GLN A 156 15.84 40.99 -4.62
C GLN A 156 16.15 42.40 -4.09
N ASP A 157 15.99 42.65 -2.79
CA ASP A 157 16.25 43.96 -2.18
C ASP A 157 17.74 44.35 -2.23
N ALA A 158 18.64 43.41 -1.95
CA ALA A 158 20.09 43.66 -2.01
C ALA A 158 20.54 43.98 -3.44
N LEU A 159 20.06 43.21 -4.42
CA LEU A 159 20.38 43.43 -5.83
C LEU A 159 19.80 44.76 -6.35
N ASN A 160 18.60 45.11 -5.88
CA ASN A 160 17.96 46.38 -6.18
C ASN A 160 18.80 47.55 -5.64
N GLN A 161 19.27 47.48 -4.40
CA GLN A 161 20.13 48.54 -3.81
C GLN A 161 21.42 48.75 -4.60
N GLN A 162 22.08 47.66 -5.02
CA GLN A 162 23.34 47.73 -5.75
C GLN A 162 23.17 48.40 -7.13
N THR A 163 22.07 48.11 -7.81
CA THR A 163 21.84 48.55 -9.20
C THR A 163 21.07 49.86 -9.31
N TYR A 164 20.44 50.30 -8.22
CA TYR A 164 19.50 51.42 -8.22
C TYR A 164 20.10 52.72 -8.75
N ALA A 165 21.32 53.08 -8.36
CA ALA A 165 21.96 54.32 -8.81
C ALA A 165 22.21 54.36 -10.32
N GLN A 166 22.67 53.24 -10.89
CA GLN A 166 22.90 53.12 -12.33
C GLN A 166 21.59 53.13 -13.13
N PHE A 167 20.59 52.36 -12.68
CA PHE A 167 19.31 52.29 -13.38
C PHE A 167 18.53 53.60 -13.26
N ARG A 168 18.63 54.31 -12.13
CA ARG A 168 18.02 55.64 -11.98
C ARG A 168 18.64 56.64 -12.95
N ALA A 169 19.97 56.70 -13.04
CA ALA A 169 20.66 57.60 -13.97
C ALA A 169 20.29 57.31 -15.43
N TYR A 170 20.19 56.03 -15.81
CA TYR A 170 19.73 55.61 -17.13
C TYR A 170 18.26 56.01 -17.38
N ALA A 171 17.39 55.84 -16.39
CA ALA A 171 15.99 56.20 -16.52
C ALA A 171 15.77 57.72 -16.61
N GLU A 172 16.57 58.52 -15.90
CA GLU A 172 16.55 59.99 -15.97
C GLU A 172 16.95 60.51 -17.37
N ASP A 173 17.89 59.85 -18.04
CA ASP A 173 18.31 60.19 -19.41
C ASP A 173 17.23 59.85 -20.45
N GLN A 174 16.55 58.71 -20.28
CA GLN A 174 15.50 58.25 -21.21
C GLN A 174 14.17 58.99 -21.02
N PHE A 175 13.83 59.38 -19.78
CA PHE A 175 12.59 60.08 -19.46
C PHE A 175 12.84 61.32 -18.57
N PRO A 176 13.43 62.40 -19.10
CA PRO A 176 13.72 63.60 -18.31
C PRO A 176 12.44 64.26 -17.77
N GLY A 177 12.40 64.54 -16.45
CA GLY A 177 11.29 65.25 -15.81
C GLY A 177 10.01 64.44 -15.59
N ASN A 178 10.00 63.13 -15.88
CA ASN A 178 8.86 62.25 -15.62
C ASN A 178 9.19 61.16 -14.58
N PRO A 179 8.99 61.42 -13.28
CA PRO A 179 9.40 60.50 -12.21
C PRO A 179 8.62 59.17 -12.22
N GLU A 180 7.38 59.16 -12.70
CA GLU A 180 6.57 57.93 -12.78
C GLU A 180 7.12 56.97 -13.84
N GLN A 181 7.44 57.48 -15.03
CA GLN A 181 8.03 56.66 -16.09
C GLN A 181 9.44 56.20 -15.74
N GLN A 182 10.22 57.05 -15.06
CA GLN A 182 11.53 56.68 -14.53
C GLN A 182 11.42 55.51 -13.53
N ALA A 183 10.48 55.57 -12.59
CA ALA A 183 10.29 54.53 -11.59
C ALA A 183 9.86 53.18 -12.20
N VAL A 184 8.99 53.21 -13.21
CA VAL A 184 8.57 52.00 -13.95
C VAL A 184 9.75 51.37 -14.68
N LEU A 185 10.57 52.17 -15.37
CA LEU A 185 11.73 51.68 -16.10
C LEU A 185 12.79 51.09 -15.15
N VAL A 186 13.08 51.76 -14.02
CA VAL A 186 14.01 51.25 -13.01
C VAL A 186 13.54 49.89 -12.49
N ARG A 187 12.26 49.75 -12.18
CA ARG A 187 11.69 48.47 -11.71
C ARG A 187 11.82 47.37 -12.76
N GLN A 188 11.54 47.68 -14.03
CA GLN A 188 11.67 46.71 -15.12
C GLN A 188 13.11 46.23 -15.32
N LEU A 189 14.09 47.15 -15.21
CA LEU A 189 15.51 46.81 -15.29
C LEU A 189 15.97 45.97 -14.09
N GLN A 190 15.49 46.30 -12.89
CA GLN A 190 15.72 45.51 -11.68
C GLN A 190 15.18 44.09 -11.80
N ASP A 191 13.95 43.92 -12.31
CA ASP A 191 13.35 42.61 -12.52
C ASP A 191 14.11 41.78 -13.56
N GLN A 192 14.57 42.38 -14.66
CA GLN A 192 15.41 41.70 -15.65
C GLN A 192 16.78 41.29 -15.07
N HIS A 193 17.39 42.18 -14.29
CA HIS A 193 18.67 41.92 -13.64
C HIS A 193 18.56 40.79 -12.62
N TYR A 194 17.46 40.73 -11.85
CA TYR A 194 17.17 39.64 -10.95
C TYR A 194 17.04 38.28 -11.68
N LEU A 195 16.32 38.24 -12.80
CA LEU A 195 16.19 37.01 -13.60
C LEU A 195 17.53 36.53 -14.16
N GLN A 196 18.34 37.46 -14.66
CA GLN A 196 19.68 37.14 -15.17
C GLN A 196 20.59 36.60 -14.07
N TYR A 197 20.50 37.17 -12.86
CA TYR A 197 21.24 36.71 -11.69
C TYR A 197 20.81 35.30 -11.24
N MET A 198 19.50 35.05 -11.14
CA MET A 198 18.98 33.72 -10.80
C MET A 198 19.42 32.65 -11.81
N GLN A 199 19.46 32.99 -13.10
CA GLN A 199 19.94 32.09 -14.14
C GLN A 199 21.44 31.77 -13.97
N GLN A 200 22.26 32.74 -13.59
CA GLN A 200 23.67 32.51 -13.29
C GLN A 200 23.88 31.59 -12.09
N ILE A 201 23.08 31.75 -11.03
CA ILE A 201 23.12 30.85 -9.87
C ILE A 201 22.77 29.41 -10.26
N LEU A 202 21.69 29.21 -11.02
CA LEU A 202 21.29 27.88 -11.49
C LEU A 202 22.40 27.20 -12.30
N HIS A 203 23.06 27.95 -13.19
CA HIS A 203 24.21 27.44 -13.96
C HIS A 203 25.45 27.12 -13.11
N ALA A 204 25.66 27.83 -11.99
CA ALA A 204 26.75 27.57 -11.05
C ALA A 204 26.46 26.38 -10.13
N HIS A 205 25.21 26.19 -9.72
CA HIS A 205 24.76 25.06 -8.90
C HIS A 205 24.98 23.72 -9.63
N ASP A 206 24.74 23.65 -10.95
CA ASP A 206 25.01 22.47 -11.79
C ASP A 206 26.50 22.04 -11.82
N GLN A 207 27.42 22.95 -11.49
CA GLN A 207 28.86 22.70 -11.51
C GLN A 207 29.44 22.36 -10.12
N GLN A 208 28.88 22.94 -9.05
CA GLN A 208 29.18 22.59 -7.65
C GLN A 208 27.95 22.83 -6.75
N PRO A 209 27.48 21.82 -5.98
CA PRO A 209 26.24 21.91 -5.19
C PRO A 209 26.27 22.91 -4.01
N ASN A 210 27.44 23.47 -3.66
CA ASN A 210 27.60 24.48 -2.59
C ASN A 210 27.76 25.93 -3.10
N SER A 211 27.54 26.17 -4.39
CA SER A 211 27.75 27.49 -5.02
C SER A 211 26.71 28.54 -4.62
N GLU A 212 25.48 28.12 -4.29
CA GLU A 212 24.39 29.02 -3.88
C GLU A 212 24.71 29.77 -2.58
N ASN A 213 25.19 29.06 -1.54
CA ASN A 213 25.52 29.67 -0.26
C ASN A 213 26.65 30.69 -0.38
N LYS A 214 27.62 30.43 -1.27
CA LYS A 214 28.77 31.31 -1.51
C LYS A 214 28.39 32.59 -2.25
N ALA A 215 27.50 32.49 -3.24
CA ALA A 215 26.98 33.66 -3.96
C ALA A 215 26.03 34.52 -3.10
N ILE A 216 25.27 33.91 -2.19
CA ILE A 216 24.40 34.62 -1.24
C ILE A 216 25.24 35.40 -0.20
N THR A 217 26.34 34.82 0.29
CA THR A 217 27.26 35.51 1.23
C THR A 217 28.02 36.69 0.60
N ASP A 218 28.24 36.67 -0.72
CA ASP A 218 28.92 37.77 -1.42
C ASP A 218 28.01 38.99 -1.64
N ILE A 219 26.68 38.83 -1.62
CA ILE A 219 25.70 39.91 -1.83
C ILE A 219 25.14 40.47 -0.52
N ILE A 220 25.09 39.66 0.55
CA ILE A 220 24.57 40.06 1.86
C ILE A 220 25.71 39.90 2.88
N PRO A 221 26.59 40.91 3.07
CA PRO A 221 27.78 40.79 3.90
C PRO A 221 27.47 40.79 5.40
N ASP A 222 26.29 41.29 5.79
CA ASP A 222 25.93 41.50 7.19
C ASP A 222 24.43 41.30 7.41
N SER A 223 24.03 40.11 7.87
CA SER A 223 22.75 39.88 8.54
C SER A 223 22.81 38.59 9.36
N SER A 224 22.62 38.75 10.66
CA SER A 224 22.50 37.79 11.76
C SER A 224 21.41 36.69 11.61
N ILE A 225 21.03 36.31 10.39
CA ILE A 225 19.98 35.30 10.10
C ILE A 225 20.59 33.96 9.67
N ILE A 226 21.80 33.94 9.07
CA ILE A 226 22.47 32.68 8.69
C ILE A 226 22.85 31.85 9.93
N GLN A 227 23.03 32.50 11.10
CA GLN A 227 23.37 31.81 12.35
C GLN A 227 22.19 31.08 13.00
N GLN A 228 20.94 31.33 12.62
CA GLN A 228 19.79 30.57 13.16
C GLN A 228 19.45 29.30 12.35
N THR A 229 20.14 29.06 11.23
CA THR A 229 19.85 27.91 10.34
C THR A 229 20.92 26.82 10.38
N GLN A 230 21.95 26.93 11.23
CA GLN A 230 22.99 25.91 11.38
C GLN A 230 22.69 24.82 12.41
N GLU A 231 21.61 24.91 13.20
CA GLU A 231 21.33 23.92 14.27
C GLU A 231 20.44 22.73 13.85
N GLU A 232 19.96 22.67 12.60
CA GLU A 232 19.24 21.49 12.10
C GLU A 232 19.82 21.00 10.77
N GLU A 233 21.14 20.84 10.69
CA GLU A 233 21.72 19.88 9.74
C GLU A 233 21.35 18.47 10.22
N ILE A 234 20.33 17.86 9.58
CA ILE A 234 20.09 16.43 9.67
C ILE A 234 21.39 15.74 9.24
N SER A 235 22.12 15.18 10.21
CA SER A 235 23.33 14.43 9.95
C SER A 235 23.00 13.28 8.98
N GLU A 236 23.69 13.23 7.83
CA GLU A 236 23.58 12.10 6.89
C GLU A 236 23.85 10.78 7.62
N ILE A 237 22.85 9.92 7.72
CA ILE A 237 23.01 8.58 8.29
C ILE A 237 23.83 7.74 7.30
N GLY A 238 25.05 7.37 7.68
CA GLY A 238 25.90 6.47 6.90
C GLY A 238 25.27 5.08 6.71
N PRO A 239 25.67 4.32 5.68
CA PRO A 239 25.15 2.98 5.44
C PRO A 239 25.44 2.04 6.62
N ALA A 240 24.46 1.22 7.00
CA ALA A 240 24.61 0.23 8.07
C ALA A 240 25.66 -0.83 7.71
N ASN A 241 26.52 -1.15 8.67
CA ASN A 241 27.46 -2.27 8.54
C ASN A 241 26.74 -3.57 8.91
N MET A 242 26.75 -4.56 8.01
CA MET A 242 26.10 -5.87 8.22
C MET A 242 27.16 -6.97 8.32
N TRP A 243 27.03 -7.87 9.30
CA TRP A 243 27.89 -9.03 9.47
C TRP A 243 27.08 -10.29 9.83
N THR A 244 27.66 -11.47 9.61
CA THR A 244 27.08 -12.77 9.98
C THR A 244 28.10 -13.59 10.76
N LEU A 245 27.70 -14.14 11.90
CA LEU A 245 28.53 -15.02 12.74
C LEU A 245 28.19 -16.50 12.50
N THR A 246 29.19 -17.37 12.52
CA THR A 246 29.01 -18.81 12.26
C THR A 246 28.61 -19.62 13.50
N ASN A 247 28.84 -19.10 14.71
CA ASN A 247 28.60 -19.82 15.96
C ASN A 247 27.19 -19.54 16.55
N ILE A 248 26.15 -19.86 15.79
CA ILE A 248 24.74 -19.67 16.20
C ILE A 248 24.37 -20.46 17.47
N LYS A 249 25.03 -21.61 17.71
CA LYS A 249 24.74 -22.46 18.88
C LYS A 249 25.13 -21.77 20.19
N SER A 250 26.33 -21.20 20.28
CA SER A 250 26.76 -20.48 21.48
C SER A 250 25.93 -19.23 21.72
N PHE A 251 25.52 -18.54 20.65
CA PHE A 251 24.65 -17.36 20.74
C PHE A 251 23.28 -17.71 21.35
N LYS A 252 22.62 -18.77 20.84
CA LYS A 252 21.34 -19.24 21.40
C LYS A 252 21.46 -19.68 22.85
N GLU A 253 22.54 -20.36 23.23
CA GLU A 253 22.79 -20.75 24.61
C GLU A 253 23.01 -19.55 25.53
N HIS A 254 23.68 -18.50 25.05
CA HIS A 254 23.90 -17.27 25.80
C HIS A 254 22.57 -16.54 26.07
N ILE A 255 21.78 -16.28 25.03
CA ILE A 255 20.47 -15.61 25.15
C ILE A 255 19.50 -16.42 26.03
N ARG A 256 19.49 -17.75 25.90
CA ARG A 256 18.65 -18.63 26.76
C ARG A 256 19.08 -18.63 28.23
N LYS A 257 20.37 -18.40 28.53
CA LYS A 257 20.88 -18.28 29.91
C LYS A 257 20.54 -16.95 30.55
N GLU A 258 20.53 -15.87 29.76
CA GLU A 258 20.12 -14.55 30.24
C GLU A 258 18.62 -14.51 30.53
N GLY A 259 17.81 -15.22 29.75
CA GLY A 259 16.36 -15.34 29.96
C GLY A 259 15.60 -14.03 29.75
N GLY A 260 14.26 -14.08 29.76
CA GLY A 260 13.41 -12.88 29.66
C GLY A 260 13.01 -12.48 28.25
N ASP A 261 12.79 -11.16 28.05
CA ASP A 261 12.18 -10.53 26.86
C ASP A 261 13.07 -10.55 25.59
N ALA A 262 14.23 -11.20 25.64
CA ALA A 262 15.15 -11.34 24.51
C ALA A 262 14.74 -12.46 23.52
N ILE A 263 13.73 -13.27 23.86
CA ILE A 263 13.19 -14.32 22.98
C ILE A 263 11.76 -13.97 22.59
N ILE A 264 11.55 -13.68 21.31
CA ILE A 264 10.24 -13.29 20.76
C ILE A 264 9.73 -14.42 19.86
N LYS A 265 8.45 -14.79 20.02
CA LYS A 265 7.76 -15.74 19.15
C LYS A 265 6.90 -14.98 18.14
N ILE A 266 7.14 -15.22 16.86
CA ILE A 266 6.44 -14.57 15.74
C ILE A 266 5.54 -15.61 15.06
N GLY A 267 4.23 -15.36 15.05
CA GLY A 267 3.22 -16.18 14.38
C GLY A 267 3.22 -16.04 12.86
N HIS A 268 2.44 -16.88 12.19
CA HIS A 268 2.30 -16.83 10.73
C HIS A 268 1.52 -15.57 10.32
N GLY A 269 2.08 -14.74 9.44
CA GLY A 269 1.46 -13.48 9.00
C GLY A 269 1.56 -12.34 10.01
N GLU A 270 2.24 -12.57 11.15
CA GLU A 270 2.55 -11.53 12.14
C GLU A 270 3.82 -10.76 11.74
N THR A 271 3.78 -9.45 11.97
CA THR A 271 4.96 -8.58 11.94
C THR A 271 5.24 -8.08 13.35
N VAL A 272 6.51 -8.12 13.77
CA VAL A 272 6.94 -7.60 15.06
C VAL A 272 7.90 -6.42 14.87
N THR A 273 7.61 -5.32 15.54
CA THR A 273 8.42 -4.10 15.54
C THR A 273 9.06 -3.87 16.90
N VAL A 274 10.39 -3.88 16.94
CA VAL A 274 11.19 -3.55 18.13
C VAL A 274 11.67 -2.10 18.01
N ARG A 275 11.16 -1.22 18.87
CA ARG A 275 11.52 0.20 18.92
C ARG A 275 12.66 0.42 19.92
N VAL A 276 13.78 0.96 19.44
CA VAL A 276 14.98 1.24 20.24
C VAL A 276 15.29 2.75 20.21
N PRO A 277 15.05 3.48 21.32
CA PRO A 277 15.38 4.91 21.41
C PRO A 277 16.89 5.18 21.33
N THR A 278 17.29 6.29 20.71
CA THR A 278 18.68 6.76 20.72
C THR A 278 19.09 7.24 22.11
N HIS A 279 20.30 6.91 22.55
CA HIS A 279 20.83 7.34 23.84
C HIS A 279 21.68 8.61 23.70
N GLU A 280 21.57 9.58 24.61
CA GLU A 280 22.27 10.89 24.53
C GLU A 280 23.81 10.80 24.48
N GLY A 281 24.38 9.68 24.94
CA GLY A 281 25.82 9.37 24.82
C GLY A 281 26.17 8.28 23.80
N GLY A 282 25.19 7.79 23.05
CA GLY A 282 25.36 6.72 22.07
C GLY A 282 25.64 7.27 20.68
N SER A 283 26.69 6.78 20.02
CA SER A 283 27.02 7.16 18.64
C SER A 283 26.71 6.08 17.60
N CYS A 284 26.28 4.90 18.04
CA CYS A 284 26.00 3.74 17.20
C CYS A 284 24.99 2.80 17.84
N LEU A 285 24.27 2.05 17.01
CA LEU A 285 23.35 0.98 17.39
C LEU A 285 23.88 -0.35 16.86
N TYR A 286 23.89 -1.38 17.71
CA TYR A 286 24.25 -2.74 17.35
C TYR A 286 23.05 -3.66 17.54
N TRP A 287 22.87 -4.61 16.63
CA TRP A 287 21.84 -5.65 16.73
C TRP A 287 22.39 -7.00 16.29
N GLU A 288 21.95 -8.06 16.97
CA GLU A 288 22.23 -9.45 16.62
C GLU A 288 20.94 -10.25 16.79
N PHE A 289 20.62 -11.14 15.86
CA PHE A 289 19.44 -11.99 15.96
C PHE A 289 19.69 -13.35 15.30
N CYS A 290 18.85 -14.33 15.66
CA CYS A 290 18.82 -15.63 15.00
C CYS A 290 17.43 -16.26 15.13
N THR A 291 17.11 -17.20 14.24
CA THR A 291 15.86 -17.97 14.26
C THR A 291 16.14 -19.46 14.49
N ASP A 292 15.12 -20.21 14.90
CA ASP A 292 15.26 -21.66 15.16
C ASP A 292 15.22 -22.53 13.91
N HIS A 293 14.21 -22.36 13.06
CA HIS A 293 13.93 -23.31 11.98
C HIS A 293 13.74 -22.67 10.61
N TYR A 294 13.18 -21.46 10.56
CA TYR A 294 12.82 -20.78 9.32
C TYR A 294 13.52 -19.43 9.23
N ASP A 295 13.62 -18.90 8.02
CA ASP A 295 14.04 -17.53 7.80
C ASP A 295 12.98 -16.54 8.27
N LEU A 296 13.38 -15.27 8.37
CA LEU A 296 12.53 -14.18 8.82
C LEU A 296 12.89 -12.94 8.00
N GLY A 297 11.88 -12.24 7.49
CA GLY A 297 12.07 -10.92 6.90
C GLY A 297 12.48 -9.93 8.00
N PHE A 298 13.68 -9.36 7.88
CA PHE A 298 14.21 -8.39 8.84
C PHE A 298 14.58 -7.09 8.11
N GLY A 299 14.18 -5.96 8.70
CA GLY A 299 14.45 -4.61 8.19
C GLY A 299 14.61 -3.62 9.33
N ILE A 300 15.25 -2.49 9.02
CA ILE A 300 15.47 -1.39 9.98
C ILE A 300 15.03 -0.10 9.31
N TYR A 301 14.34 0.73 10.07
CA TYR A 301 14.01 2.10 9.69
C TYR A 301 14.25 3.02 10.89
N PHE A 302 14.51 4.29 10.61
CA PHE A 302 14.61 5.33 11.65
C PHE A 302 13.27 6.04 11.79
N GLU A 303 12.82 6.19 13.04
CA GLU A 303 11.67 7.03 13.39
C GLU A 303 12.22 8.32 14.02
N TRP A 304 12.08 9.45 13.31
CA TRP A 304 12.63 10.75 13.72
C TRP A 304 11.74 11.43 14.78
N ASN A 305 11.58 10.75 15.92
CA ASN A 305 10.81 11.23 17.05
C ASN A 305 11.68 11.28 18.30
N LYS A 306 11.60 12.36 19.08
CA LYS A 306 12.23 12.41 20.40
C LYS A 306 11.44 11.52 21.36
N SER A 307 11.91 10.29 21.54
CA SER A 307 11.26 9.34 22.47
C SER A 307 11.24 9.93 23.89
N PRO A 308 10.10 9.87 24.61
CA PRO A 308 10.03 10.31 26.00
C PRO A 308 10.77 9.36 26.96
N THR A 309 11.19 8.18 26.49
CA THR A 309 11.88 7.17 27.29
C THR A 309 13.05 6.56 26.52
N ASN A 310 14.06 6.06 27.25
CA ASN A 310 15.18 5.30 26.70
C ASN A 310 14.94 3.78 26.75
N GLN A 311 13.69 3.34 26.95
CA GLN A 311 13.36 1.91 27.06
C GLN A 311 12.99 1.31 25.71
N VAL A 312 13.44 0.07 25.48
CA VAL A 312 13.09 -0.71 24.28
C VAL A 312 11.64 -1.20 24.40
N SER A 313 10.87 -1.11 23.33
CA SER A 313 9.47 -1.60 23.30
C SER A 313 9.20 -2.50 22.09
N VAL A 314 8.26 -3.44 22.23
CA VAL A 314 7.94 -4.45 21.21
C VAL A 314 6.45 -4.37 20.85
N HIS A 315 6.12 -4.30 19.56
CA HIS A 315 4.75 -4.24 19.04
C HIS A 315 4.50 -5.37 18.04
N VAL A 316 3.34 -6.04 18.12
CA VAL A 316 2.96 -7.15 17.22
C VAL A 316 1.73 -6.73 16.42
N SER A 317 1.75 -6.94 15.10
CA SER A 317 0.63 -6.67 14.18
C SER A 317 0.35 -7.89 13.30
N GLU A 318 -0.91 -8.34 13.25
CA GLU A 318 -1.39 -9.40 12.35
C GLU A 318 -1.90 -8.80 11.04
N THR A 319 -1.49 -9.36 9.91
CA THR A 319 -1.95 -8.94 8.57
C THR A 319 -3.04 -9.92 8.11
N ASP A 320 -4.29 -9.45 8.11
CA ASP A 320 -5.49 -10.27 7.92
C ASP A 320 -5.98 -10.17 6.46
N ASP A 321 -5.21 -10.74 5.53
CA ASP A 321 -5.53 -10.79 4.09
C ASP A 321 -5.39 -12.23 3.59
N GLU A 322 -6.45 -13.04 3.74
CA GLU A 322 -6.87 -14.14 2.85
C GLU A 322 -7.94 -14.98 3.58
N MET A 323 -9.18 -15.00 3.07
CA MET A 323 -10.15 -16.14 3.07
C MET A 323 -11.62 -15.68 2.90
N MET A 324 -11.91 -14.88 1.86
CA MET A 324 -13.26 -14.67 1.35
C MET A 324 -13.23 -14.66 -0.18
N SER A 325 -13.21 -15.85 -0.78
CA SER A 325 -13.65 -16.04 -2.15
C SER A 325 -14.36 -17.39 -2.26
N ASP A 326 -15.44 -17.39 -3.01
CA ASP A 326 -16.25 -18.54 -3.42
C ASP A 326 -17.39 -18.88 -2.45
N VAL A 327 -18.56 -18.24 -2.63
CA VAL A 327 -19.67 -18.76 -3.45
C VAL A 327 -20.79 -17.70 -3.40
N ASP A 328 -20.69 -16.69 -4.27
CA ASP A 328 -21.84 -15.94 -4.77
C ASP A 328 -22.07 -16.40 -6.20
N ALA A 329 -22.95 -17.37 -6.37
CA ALA A 329 -23.54 -17.70 -7.67
C ALA A 329 -24.84 -18.45 -7.43
N ALA A 330 -25.98 -17.76 -7.59
CA ALA A 330 -27.20 -18.24 -8.25
C ALA A 330 -28.50 -17.61 -7.70
N TYR A 331 -28.97 -16.61 -8.45
CA TYR A 331 -30.36 -16.23 -8.76
C TYR A 331 -31.19 -15.30 -7.85
N GLU A 332 -31.64 -14.24 -8.53
CA GLU A 332 -32.64 -13.21 -8.23
C GLU A 332 -34.08 -13.73 -8.45
N ASP A 333 -35.03 -13.03 -7.81
CA ASP A 333 -36.48 -12.83 -8.09
C ASP A 333 -37.40 -14.07 -8.16
N ASP A 334 -38.63 -14.07 -7.62
CA ASP A 334 -39.75 -13.15 -7.83
C ASP A 334 -40.87 -13.43 -6.78
N ASP A 335 -41.78 -12.46 -6.67
CA ASP A 335 -42.95 -12.34 -5.78
C ASP A 335 -44.02 -13.45 -5.90
N ASP A 336 -44.84 -13.64 -4.85
CA ASP A 336 -46.29 -13.37 -4.87
C ASP A 336 -47.02 -13.79 -3.57
N ASP A 337 -48.04 -12.98 -3.27
CA ASP A 337 -49.00 -13.00 -2.15
C ASP A 337 -49.83 -14.30 -2.00
N ASP A 338 -50.35 -14.54 -0.79
CA ASP A 338 -51.82 -14.65 -0.59
C ASP A 338 -52.22 -14.80 0.90
N ASP A 339 -53.25 -14.04 1.25
CA ASP A 339 -54.05 -14.06 2.49
C ASP A 339 -54.78 -15.40 2.71
N GLU A 340 -55.08 -15.77 3.98
CA GLU A 340 -56.47 -16.04 4.36
C GLU A 340 -56.70 -16.26 5.87
N GLU A 341 -57.92 -15.89 6.26
CA GLU A 341 -58.53 -15.76 7.57
C GLU A 341 -58.82 -17.08 8.34
N GLY A 342 -58.86 -16.94 9.67
CA GLY A 342 -60.06 -17.26 10.45
C GLY A 342 -60.40 -18.72 10.77
N LYS A 343 -60.55 -19.01 12.07
CA LYS A 343 -61.75 -19.70 12.62
C LYS A 343 -61.79 -19.73 14.14
N GLU A 344 -62.93 -19.26 14.66
CA GLU A 344 -63.40 -19.47 16.02
C GLU A 344 -63.57 -20.95 16.38
N SER A 345 -63.46 -21.27 17.67
CA SER A 345 -64.17 -22.40 18.26
C SER A 345 -64.51 -22.12 19.73
N THR A 346 -65.70 -22.58 20.09
CA THR A 346 -66.52 -22.20 21.26
C THR A 346 -66.58 -23.33 22.31
N ILE A 347 -67.01 -23.00 23.54
CA ILE A 347 -67.61 -23.86 24.61
C ILE A 347 -66.58 -24.51 25.58
N SER A 348 -66.71 -24.63 26.92
CA SER A 348 -67.84 -24.66 27.90
C SER A 348 -67.39 -24.17 29.31
N SER A 349 -68.20 -23.40 30.05
CA SER A 349 -69.15 -23.75 31.15
C SER A 349 -68.59 -23.86 32.58
N GLY A 350 -69.10 -23.00 33.48
CA GLY A 350 -69.06 -23.16 34.95
C GLY A 350 -69.84 -22.05 35.67
N SER A 351 -70.88 -22.41 36.42
CA SER A 351 -71.98 -21.60 36.99
C SER A 351 -71.62 -20.47 37.98
N GLN A 352 -72.36 -19.35 37.96
CA GLN A 352 -72.55 -18.42 39.09
C GLN A 352 -73.97 -17.79 39.14
N ALA A 353 -74.35 -17.35 40.35
CA ALA A 353 -75.65 -16.85 40.84
C ALA A 353 -76.27 -15.65 40.08
N PRO A 354 -77.57 -15.29 40.28
CA PRO A 354 -78.27 -14.40 39.36
C PRO A 354 -77.84 -12.93 39.53
N VAL A 355 -77.21 -12.39 38.48
CA VAL A 355 -76.94 -10.96 38.32
C VAL A 355 -78.18 -10.30 37.70
N THR A 356 -78.62 -9.14 38.21
CA THR A 356 -79.77 -8.42 37.66
C THR A 356 -79.44 -7.72 36.34
N VAL A 357 -80.41 -7.63 35.43
CA VAL A 357 -80.26 -7.09 34.06
C VAL A 357 -79.71 -5.65 34.05
N ASP A 358 -80.10 -4.80 35.00
CA ASP A 358 -79.57 -3.42 35.14
C ASP A 358 -78.06 -3.38 35.46
N MET A 359 -77.57 -4.33 36.25
CA MET A 359 -76.15 -4.42 36.59
C MET A 359 -75.32 -4.93 35.42
N MET A 360 -75.86 -5.86 34.62
CA MET A 360 -75.26 -6.26 33.35
C MET A 360 -75.20 -5.10 32.36
N GLU A 361 -76.27 -4.33 32.18
CA GLU A 361 -76.26 -3.18 31.25
C GLU A 361 -75.21 -2.13 31.64
N LYS A 362 -75.08 -1.81 32.93
CA LYS A 362 -74.05 -0.86 33.40
C LYS A 362 -72.63 -1.40 33.20
N MET A 363 -72.42 -2.69 33.46
CA MET A 363 -71.13 -3.35 33.22
C MET A 363 -70.80 -3.39 31.72
N PHE A 364 -71.78 -3.69 30.86
CA PHE A 364 -71.62 -3.65 29.41
C PHE A 364 -71.27 -2.24 28.93
N ARG A 365 -72.01 -1.20 29.34
CA ARG A 365 -71.69 0.20 28.96
C ARG A 365 -70.28 0.62 29.39
N LYS A 366 -69.87 0.22 30.60
CA LYS A 366 -68.52 0.49 31.12
C LYS A 366 -67.45 -0.26 30.32
N TYR A 367 -67.70 -1.54 30.01
CA TYR A 367 -66.81 -2.36 29.20
C TYR A 367 -66.68 -1.79 27.78
N THR A 368 -67.79 -1.49 27.10
CA THR A 368 -67.81 -0.87 25.77
C THR A 368 -67.02 0.43 25.77
N LYS A 369 -67.22 1.31 26.76
CA LYS A 369 -66.47 2.57 26.86
C LYS A 369 -64.95 2.33 27.01
N ILE A 370 -64.53 1.45 27.93
CA ILE A 370 -63.11 1.11 28.13
C ILE A 370 -62.51 0.52 26.84
N THR A 371 -63.25 -0.34 26.15
CA THR A 371 -62.80 -0.95 24.90
C THR A 371 -62.67 0.08 23.79
N THR A 372 -63.62 1.02 23.66
CA THR A 372 -63.56 2.12 22.70
C THR A 372 -62.39 3.06 22.98
N ASP A 373 -62.18 3.47 24.24
CA ASP A 373 -61.06 4.35 24.61
C ASP A 373 -59.71 3.69 24.29
N LYS A 374 -59.56 2.39 24.58
CA LYS A 374 -58.34 1.63 24.22
C LYS A 374 -58.16 1.48 22.71
N LEU A 375 -59.25 1.35 21.94
CA LEU A 375 -59.20 1.27 20.48
C LEU A 375 -58.70 2.58 19.88
N VAL A 376 -59.16 3.72 20.41
CA VAL A 376 -58.71 5.06 19.99
C VAL A 376 -57.23 5.27 20.32
N ASP A 377 -56.76 4.84 21.50
CA ASP A 377 -55.35 4.96 21.84
C ASP A 377 -54.45 4.02 21.01
N PHE A 378 -54.95 2.83 20.67
CA PHE A 378 -54.28 1.93 19.73
C PHE A 378 -54.19 2.56 18.32
N GLU A 379 -55.28 3.14 17.81
CA GLU A 379 -55.31 3.84 16.52
C GLU A 379 -54.28 4.98 16.46
N LYS A 380 -54.17 5.79 17.53
CA LYS A 380 -53.12 6.83 17.62
C LYS A 380 -51.71 6.24 17.60
N SER A 381 -51.49 5.11 18.29
CA SER A 381 -50.18 4.44 18.30
C SER A 381 -49.83 3.90 16.92
N VAL A 382 -50.80 3.34 16.19
CA VAL A 382 -50.62 2.86 14.81
C VAL A 382 -50.32 4.03 13.89
N GLN A 383 -51.04 5.15 14.01
CA GLN A 383 -50.75 6.35 13.22
C GLN A 383 -49.35 6.91 13.51
N HIS A 384 -48.93 6.93 14.77
CA HIS A 384 -47.59 7.37 15.14
C HIS A 384 -46.50 6.48 14.53
N ASN A 385 -46.68 5.17 14.57
CA ASN A 385 -45.75 4.21 13.94
C ASN A 385 -45.73 4.37 12.42
N SER A 386 -46.89 4.60 11.78
CA SER A 386 -46.98 4.88 10.34
C SER A 386 -46.14 6.10 9.95
N ASN A 387 -46.26 7.20 10.71
CA ASN A 387 -45.50 8.41 10.44
C ASN A 387 -43.97 8.18 10.61
N GLN A 388 -43.55 7.40 11.62
CA GLN A 388 -42.13 7.05 11.77
C GLN A 388 -41.62 6.19 10.61
N LEU A 389 -42.44 5.30 10.05
CA LEU A 389 -42.09 4.50 8.87
C LEU A 389 -41.91 5.39 7.64
N ASP A 390 -42.75 6.40 7.46
CA ASP A 390 -42.63 7.37 6.35
C ASP A 390 -41.33 8.20 6.46
N ASP A 391 -40.98 8.65 7.67
CA ASP A 391 -39.72 9.37 7.94
C ASP A 391 -38.51 8.47 7.67
N PHE A 392 -38.59 7.20 8.06
CA PHE A 392 -37.54 6.21 7.79
C PHE A 392 -37.37 5.96 6.29
N LEU A 393 -38.48 5.78 5.56
CA LEU A 393 -38.47 5.60 4.11
C LEU A 393 -37.86 6.81 3.40
N THR A 394 -38.17 8.02 3.86
CA THR A 394 -37.60 9.27 3.34
C THR A 394 -36.09 9.30 3.54
N THR A 395 -35.62 8.98 4.75
CA THR A 395 -34.19 8.93 5.10
C THR A 395 -33.47 7.85 4.30
N PHE A 396 -34.08 6.67 4.15
CA PHE A 396 -33.52 5.56 3.39
C PHE A 396 -33.32 5.95 1.91
N ASN A 397 -34.30 6.62 1.31
CA ASN A 397 -34.20 7.09 -0.07
C ASN A 397 -33.09 8.14 -0.25
N GLN A 398 -32.92 9.06 0.70
CA GLN A 398 -31.80 10.02 0.70
C GLN A 398 -30.44 9.31 0.80
N MET A 399 -30.34 8.29 1.67
CA MET A 399 -29.12 7.51 1.82
C MET A 399 -28.79 6.71 0.55
N LYS A 400 -29.81 6.12 -0.11
CA LYS A 400 -29.68 5.45 -1.40
C LYS A 400 -29.17 6.40 -2.49
N GLU A 401 -29.68 7.63 -2.53
CA GLU A 401 -29.21 8.64 -3.48
C GLU A 401 -27.75 9.02 -3.21
N GLN A 402 -27.35 9.20 -1.94
CA GLN A 402 -25.96 9.48 -1.59
C GLN A 402 -25.02 8.34 -1.96
N LEU A 403 -25.41 7.09 -1.71
CA LEU A 403 -24.64 5.90 -2.13
C LEU A 403 -24.43 5.88 -3.65
N SER A 404 -25.48 6.18 -4.43
CA SER A 404 -25.35 6.24 -5.90
C SER A 404 -24.35 7.32 -6.35
N LYS A 405 -24.37 8.51 -5.73
CA LYS A 405 -23.43 9.60 -6.02
C LYS A 405 -22.00 9.25 -5.61
N MET A 406 -21.83 8.52 -4.51
CA MET A 406 -20.54 8.05 -4.05
C MET A 406 -19.95 7.01 -5.00
N GLN A 407 -20.76 6.06 -5.46
CA GLN A 407 -20.35 5.05 -6.44
C GLN A 407 -19.82 5.70 -7.73
N VAL A 408 -20.55 6.67 -8.29
CA VAL A 408 -20.13 7.38 -9.51
C VAL A 408 -18.80 8.12 -9.32
N LYS A 409 -18.57 8.71 -8.13
CA LYS A 409 -17.29 9.35 -7.81
C LYS A 409 -16.16 8.33 -7.70
N GLN A 410 -16.41 7.17 -7.10
CA GLN A 410 -15.43 6.11 -6.99
C GLN A 410 -14.98 5.62 -8.37
N ASP A 411 -15.94 5.32 -9.27
CA ASP A 411 -15.64 4.88 -10.64
C ASP A 411 -14.81 5.93 -11.40
N LYS A 412 -15.14 7.22 -11.21
CA LYS A 412 -14.39 8.33 -11.82
C LYS A 412 -12.97 8.42 -11.27
N LEU A 413 -12.78 8.31 -9.96
CA LEU A 413 -11.46 8.35 -9.32
C LEU A 413 -10.61 7.15 -9.74
N GLU A 414 -11.18 5.96 -9.87
CA GLU A 414 -10.49 4.78 -10.36
C GLU A 414 -10.04 4.95 -11.83
N HIS A 415 -10.88 5.55 -12.67
CA HIS A 415 -10.53 5.89 -14.05
C HIS A 415 -9.41 6.94 -14.15
N GLU A 416 -9.45 7.99 -13.32
CA GLU A 416 -8.40 9.01 -13.28
C GLU A 416 -7.08 8.41 -12.76
N ASN A 417 -7.13 7.56 -11.73
CA ASN A 417 -5.94 6.91 -11.16
C ASN A 417 -5.27 5.96 -12.17
N THR A 418 -6.05 5.17 -12.90
CA THR A 418 -5.52 4.31 -13.97
C THR A 418 -4.86 5.12 -15.08
N THR A 419 -5.47 6.25 -15.47
CA THR A 419 -4.91 7.19 -16.46
C THR A 419 -3.60 7.82 -15.95
N LEU A 420 -3.57 8.31 -14.70
CA LEU A 420 -2.38 8.89 -14.07
C LEU A 420 -1.24 7.87 -13.99
N LYS A 421 -1.52 6.63 -13.56
CA LYS A 421 -0.53 5.53 -13.52
C LYS A 421 0.08 5.25 -14.89
N LYS A 422 -0.71 5.36 -15.97
CA LYS A 422 -0.23 5.22 -17.34
C LYS A 422 0.71 6.37 -17.72
N THR A 423 0.27 7.62 -17.50
CA THR A 423 1.08 8.81 -17.79
C THR A 423 2.41 8.82 -17.03
N VAL A 424 2.40 8.46 -15.74
CA VAL A 424 3.62 8.36 -14.93
C VAL A 424 4.60 7.32 -15.51
N ARG A 425 4.10 6.16 -15.97
CA ARG A 425 4.95 5.16 -16.64
C ARG A 425 5.57 5.70 -17.93
N GLU A 426 4.78 6.38 -18.75
CA GLU A 426 5.25 6.98 -20.00
C GLU A 426 6.31 8.07 -19.73
N MET A 427 6.06 8.96 -18.76
CA MET A 427 7.01 10.00 -18.36
C MET A 427 8.33 9.40 -17.84
N LYS A 428 8.28 8.37 -16.98
CA LYS A 428 9.48 7.68 -16.50
C LYS A 428 10.28 7.06 -17.66
N SER A 429 9.60 6.45 -18.63
CA SER A 429 10.25 5.92 -19.83
C SER A 429 10.94 7.01 -20.64
N HIS A 430 10.28 8.16 -20.86
CA HIS A 430 10.87 9.28 -21.58
C HIS A 430 12.06 9.90 -20.85
N LEU A 431 11.99 10.02 -19.52
CA LEU A 431 13.09 10.52 -18.71
C LEU A 431 14.32 9.62 -18.85
N MET A 432 14.14 8.30 -18.72
CA MET A 432 15.20 7.31 -18.87
C MET A 432 15.84 7.33 -20.28
N GLU A 433 15.03 7.48 -21.33
CA GLU A 433 15.55 7.62 -22.69
C GLU A 433 16.32 8.93 -22.89
N ASN A 434 15.85 10.04 -22.30
CA ASN A 434 16.54 11.34 -22.36
C ASN A 434 17.87 11.33 -21.61
N GLU A 435 17.92 10.80 -20.39
CA GLU A 435 19.16 10.62 -19.63
C GLU A 435 20.20 9.84 -20.45
N GLN A 436 19.79 8.75 -21.07
CA GLN A 436 20.70 7.93 -21.87
C GLN A 436 21.13 8.64 -23.16
N LYS A 437 20.24 9.45 -23.75
CA LYS A 437 20.52 10.23 -24.96
C LYS A 437 21.62 11.28 -24.73
N LEU A 438 21.66 11.90 -23.55
CA LEU A 438 22.72 12.84 -23.17
C LEU A 438 24.11 12.19 -23.14
N LEU A 439 24.17 10.89 -22.91
CA LEU A 439 25.42 10.11 -22.83
C LEU A 439 25.81 9.44 -24.16
N ASN A 440 25.05 9.65 -25.25
CA ASN A 440 25.24 8.92 -26.50
C ASN A 440 26.55 9.25 -27.25
N LYS A 441 27.31 10.24 -26.78
CA LYS A 441 28.64 10.60 -27.30
C LYS A 441 29.75 10.15 -26.36
N ASN A 442 29.44 9.44 -25.29
CA ASN A 442 30.41 9.08 -24.28
C ASN A 442 30.82 7.61 -24.42
N LEU A 443 32.09 7.36 -24.13
CA LEU A 443 32.70 6.04 -24.11
C LEU A 443 33.21 5.77 -22.70
N GLU A 444 32.89 4.59 -22.18
CA GLU A 444 33.33 4.14 -20.87
C GLU A 444 34.40 3.06 -21.04
N VAL A 445 35.59 3.28 -20.47
CA VAL A 445 36.73 2.36 -20.57
C VAL A 445 37.13 1.87 -19.19
N ASN A 446 37.01 0.57 -18.99
CA ASN A 446 37.26 -0.12 -17.74
C ASN A 446 38.56 -0.94 -17.81
N GLY A 447 39.37 -0.90 -16.76
CA GLY A 447 40.57 -1.74 -16.62
C GLY A 447 41.90 -1.07 -16.98
N ILE A 448 41.92 0.25 -17.22
CA ILE A 448 43.16 1.00 -17.41
C ILE A 448 43.75 1.37 -16.04
N PRO A 449 44.96 0.89 -15.67
CA PRO A 449 45.64 1.22 -14.42
C PRO A 449 45.79 2.72 -14.16
N GLU A 450 45.87 3.10 -12.89
CA GLU A 450 45.93 4.52 -12.48
C GLU A 450 47.24 5.21 -12.85
N ASN A 451 48.33 4.46 -12.98
CA ASN A 451 49.61 5.00 -13.46
C ASN A 451 49.59 5.40 -14.95
N ILE A 452 48.61 4.92 -15.72
CA ILE A 452 48.40 5.33 -17.12
C ILE A 452 47.32 6.41 -17.14
N ASN A 453 47.71 7.66 -16.88
CA ASN A 453 46.76 8.78 -16.78
C ASN A 453 46.87 9.81 -17.91
N ASP A 454 47.84 9.65 -18.83
CA ASP A 454 47.99 10.55 -19.96
C ASP A 454 46.87 10.33 -20.99
N GLN A 455 46.09 11.39 -21.23
CA GLN A 455 44.93 11.37 -22.12
C GLN A 455 45.32 11.00 -23.57
N ASN A 456 46.45 11.50 -24.06
CA ASN A 456 46.92 11.26 -25.42
C ASN A 456 47.39 9.82 -25.59
N VAL A 457 48.05 9.24 -24.58
CA VAL A 457 48.46 7.83 -24.60
C VAL A 457 47.24 6.92 -24.70
N ILE A 458 46.23 7.12 -23.84
CA ILE A 458 45.00 6.31 -23.83
C ILE A 458 44.31 6.39 -25.20
N MET A 459 44.14 7.60 -25.74
CA MET A 459 43.44 7.79 -27.01
C MET A 459 44.19 7.23 -28.22
N ASN A 460 45.52 7.37 -28.25
CA ASN A 460 46.35 6.78 -29.31
C ASN A 460 46.23 5.24 -29.32
N VAL A 461 46.28 4.61 -28.14
CA VAL A 461 46.13 3.15 -28.02
C VAL A 461 44.75 2.71 -28.51
N LEU A 462 43.68 3.38 -28.07
CA LEU A 462 42.32 3.05 -28.49
C LEU A 462 42.11 3.22 -29.99
N CYS A 463 42.60 4.32 -30.58
CA CYS A 463 42.46 4.56 -32.03
C CYS A 463 43.28 3.58 -32.86
N LYS A 464 44.52 3.28 -32.44
CA LYS A 464 45.37 2.26 -33.08
C LYS A 464 44.71 0.88 -33.02
N LYS A 465 44.17 0.49 -31.86
CA LYS A 465 43.45 -0.77 -31.69
C LYS A 465 42.17 -0.82 -32.54
N ALA A 466 41.45 0.30 -32.64
CA ALA A 466 40.26 0.40 -33.48
C ALA A 466 40.58 0.47 -34.99
N ASN A 467 41.83 0.78 -35.38
CA ASN A 467 42.27 1.13 -36.73
C ASN A 467 41.49 2.31 -37.31
N VAL A 468 41.41 3.39 -36.53
CA VAL A 468 40.80 4.67 -36.93
C VAL A 468 41.82 5.78 -36.75
N SER A 469 41.68 6.85 -37.52
CA SER A 469 42.50 8.05 -37.36
C SER A 469 42.24 8.72 -36.01
N LEU A 470 43.28 9.28 -35.40
CA LEU A 470 43.12 10.08 -34.20
C LEU A 470 42.19 11.28 -34.49
N PRO A 471 41.20 11.57 -33.63
CA PRO A 471 40.37 12.76 -33.78
C PRO A 471 41.22 14.03 -33.72
N THR A 472 40.93 15.03 -34.56
CA THR A 472 41.66 16.30 -34.61
C THR A 472 41.21 17.30 -33.54
N GLY A 473 42.12 18.08 -32.96
CA GLY A 473 41.81 19.21 -32.06
C GLY A 473 41.11 18.81 -30.75
N ASN A 474 40.37 19.75 -30.14
CA ASN A 474 39.57 19.55 -28.92
C ASN A 474 38.25 18.77 -29.16
N SER A 475 38.29 17.74 -30.03
CA SER A 475 37.10 16.97 -30.44
C SER A 475 36.64 15.93 -29.42
N TYR A 476 37.42 15.74 -28.36
CA TYR A 476 37.07 14.91 -27.22
C TYR A 476 37.63 15.48 -25.91
N GLU A 477 37.02 15.06 -24.80
CA GLU A 477 37.50 15.28 -23.44
C GLU A 477 37.63 13.91 -22.76
N LEU A 478 38.71 13.70 -22.01
CA LEU A 478 38.95 12.45 -21.27
C LEU A 478 39.11 12.75 -19.79
N GLU A 479 38.29 12.12 -18.96
CA GLU A 479 38.39 12.20 -17.52
C GLU A 479 38.44 10.79 -16.92
N ARG A 480 39.07 10.68 -15.74
CA ARG A 480 38.98 9.47 -14.92
C ARG A 480 37.98 9.74 -13.81
N ALA A 481 37.10 8.78 -13.55
CA ALA A 481 36.08 8.91 -12.51
C ALA A 481 36.72 9.16 -11.14
N THR A 482 36.09 10.01 -10.32
CA THR A 482 36.57 10.36 -8.97
C THR A 482 36.44 9.19 -8.01
N THR A 483 35.35 8.43 -8.13
CA THR A 483 34.99 7.29 -7.28
C THR A 483 35.04 5.98 -8.08
N GLY A 484 35.22 4.86 -7.37
CA GLY A 484 35.33 3.54 -7.99
C GLY A 484 35.35 2.42 -6.95
N ALA A 485 35.23 1.18 -7.41
CA ALA A 485 35.28 0.02 -6.53
C ALA A 485 36.67 -0.15 -5.92
N LEU A 486 36.72 -0.56 -4.65
CA LEU A 486 37.96 -0.82 -3.93
C LEU A 486 38.81 -1.86 -4.68
N ASN A 487 40.12 -1.60 -4.79
CA ASN A 487 41.09 -2.45 -5.49
C ASN A 487 40.81 -2.68 -6.99
N LYS A 488 40.02 -1.82 -7.64
CA LYS A 488 39.83 -1.83 -9.10
C LYS A 488 40.23 -0.48 -9.70
N PRO A 489 40.86 -0.45 -10.89
CA PRO A 489 41.17 0.80 -11.55
C PRO A 489 39.90 1.60 -11.82
N LYS A 490 39.93 2.90 -11.50
CA LYS A 490 38.81 3.80 -11.77
C LYS A 490 38.56 3.91 -13.27
N VAL A 491 37.28 3.99 -13.61
CA VAL A 491 36.79 4.05 -14.98
C VAL A 491 37.26 5.33 -15.67
N VAL A 492 37.61 5.22 -16.96
CA VAL A 492 37.91 6.36 -17.81
C VAL A 492 36.69 6.68 -18.67
N ILE A 493 36.25 7.93 -18.66
CA ILE A 493 35.15 8.45 -19.47
C ILE A 493 35.73 9.34 -20.56
N ILE A 494 35.34 9.09 -21.81
CA ILE A 494 35.73 9.89 -22.96
C ILE A 494 34.48 10.48 -23.60
N ARG A 495 34.37 11.80 -23.60
CA ARG A 495 33.25 12.55 -24.21
C ARG A 495 33.65 13.03 -25.59
N PHE A 496 32.92 12.63 -26.62
CA PHE A 496 33.17 13.08 -27.99
C PHE A 496 32.19 14.17 -28.42
N GLN A 497 32.58 15.01 -29.38
CA GLN A 497 31.63 15.93 -30.01
C GLN A 497 30.67 15.22 -31.00
N SER A 498 31.12 14.09 -31.55
CA SER A 498 30.41 13.30 -32.57
C SER A 498 30.17 11.85 -32.13
N LYS A 499 28.90 11.43 -32.15
CA LYS A 499 28.53 10.02 -31.93
C LYS A 499 29.18 9.09 -32.97
N LEU A 500 29.35 9.54 -34.21
CA LEU A 500 29.96 8.73 -35.27
C LEU A 500 31.42 8.36 -34.95
N VAL A 501 32.19 9.32 -34.41
CA VAL A 501 33.57 9.07 -33.98
C VAL A 501 33.60 8.08 -32.84
N ARG A 502 32.76 8.29 -31.81
CA ARG A 502 32.59 7.37 -30.67
C ARG A 502 32.26 5.95 -31.14
N ASP A 503 31.28 5.80 -32.05
CA ASP A 503 30.84 4.51 -32.56
C ASP A 503 31.93 3.80 -33.37
N SER A 504 32.72 4.54 -34.16
CA SER A 504 33.82 3.99 -34.94
C SER A 504 34.91 3.37 -34.05
N ILE A 505 35.28 4.05 -32.95
CA ILE A 505 36.25 3.57 -31.96
C ILE A 505 35.68 2.36 -31.22
N LEU A 506 34.45 2.47 -30.70
CA LEU A 506 33.78 1.39 -29.97
C LEU A 506 33.69 0.10 -30.80
N LYS A 507 33.25 0.21 -32.05
CA LYS A 507 33.13 -0.92 -32.97
C LYS A 507 34.48 -1.56 -33.26
N GLY A 508 35.51 -0.76 -33.51
CA GLY A 508 36.87 -1.23 -33.74
C GLY A 508 37.46 -1.97 -32.54
N CYS A 509 37.33 -1.40 -31.34
CA CYS A 509 37.80 -2.00 -30.09
C CYS A 509 37.05 -3.30 -29.75
N LYS A 510 35.72 -3.36 -29.93
CA LYS A 510 34.93 -4.59 -29.74
C LYS A 510 35.33 -5.70 -30.71
N ALA A 511 35.61 -5.36 -31.97
CA ALA A 511 36.01 -6.34 -32.99
C ALA A 511 37.43 -6.91 -32.75
N ARG A 512 38.37 -6.07 -32.29
CA ARG A 512 39.79 -6.47 -32.09
C ARG A 512 40.16 -6.82 -30.65
N ARG A 513 39.21 -6.71 -29.71
CA ARG A 513 39.35 -6.96 -28.26
C ARG A 513 40.56 -6.25 -27.64
N THR A 514 40.29 -5.13 -26.98
CA THR A 514 41.31 -4.39 -26.24
C THR A 514 41.73 -5.14 -24.97
N ASN A 515 43.04 -5.19 -24.71
CA ASN A 515 43.61 -5.77 -23.50
C ASN A 515 44.61 -4.80 -22.86
N LEU A 516 45.12 -5.15 -21.68
CA LEU A 516 46.01 -4.27 -20.93
C LEU A 516 47.41 -4.17 -21.57
N ALA A 517 47.88 -5.23 -22.23
CA ALA A 517 49.14 -5.21 -22.98
C ALA A 517 49.16 -4.16 -24.10
N ASP A 518 48.00 -3.82 -24.68
CA ASP A 518 47.88 -2.73 -25.65
C ASP A 518 48.32 -1.36 -25.06
N PHE A 519 48.19 -1.18 -23.74
CA PHE A 519 48.57 0.05 -23.02
C PHE A 519 49.95 -0.04 -22.37
N THR A 520 50.33 -1.21 -21.84
CA THR A 520 51.61 -1.37 -21.12
C THR A 520 52.76 -1.80 -22.02
N GLY A 521 52.48 -2.42 -23.17
CA GLY A 521 53.47 -3.08 -24.01
C GLY A 521 54.01 -4.39 -23.43
N ILE A 522 53.47 -4.85 -22.29
CA ILE A 522 53.96 -6.03 -21.57
C ILE A 522 53.16 -7.27 -22.00
N SER A 523 53.84 -8.28 -22.53
CA SER A 523 53.17 -9.48 -23.07
C SER A 523 52.40 -10.30 -22.02
N GLN A 524 52.80 -10.25 -20.74
CA GLN A 524 52.10 -10.93 -19.63
C GLN A 524 50.71 -10.33 -19.35
N ASP A 525 50.45 -9.09 -19.76
CA ASP A 525 49.16 -8.43 -19.56
C ASP A 525 48.12 -8.75 -20.66
N ASN A 526 48.47 -9.60 -21.64
CA ASN A 526 47.58 -9.94 -22.75
C ASN A 526 46.26 -10.60 -22.32
N GLU A 527 46.25 -11.29 -21.19
CA GLU A 527 45.07 -11.98 -20.65
C GLU A 527 44.13 -11.02 -19.89
N LYS A 528 44.60 -9.84 -19.50
CA LYS A 528 43.80 -8.86 -18.76
C LYS A 528 43.02 -7.98 -19.74
N ALA A 529 41.71 -8.21 -19.83
CA ALA A 529 40.84 -7.46 -20.73
C ALA A 529 40.65 -5.99 -20.30
N VAL A 530 40.62 -5.08 -21.27
CA VAL A 530 40.17 -3.69 -21.10
C VAL A 530 38.83 -3.54 -21.81
N TYR A 531 37.78 -3.24 -21.06
CA TYR A 531 36.42 -3.20 -21.60
C TYR A 531 36.07 -1.79 -22.08
N VAL A 532 35.78 -1.68 -23.38
CA VAL A 532 35.36 -0.44 -24.04
C VAL A 532 33.86 -0.53 -24.34
N ASN A 533 33.08 0.31 -23.66
CA ASN A 533 31.61 0.27 -23.67
C ASN A 533 31.00 1.65 -23.91
N GLU A 534 29.70 1.65 -24.21
CA GLU A 534 28.91 2.89 -24.12
C GLU A 534 28.74 3.26 -22.65
N GLN A 535 28.72 4.56 -22.33
CA GLN A 535 28.39 4.98 -20.97
C GLN A 535 26.89 4.80 -20.72
N LEU A 536 26.54 4.09 -19.65
CA LEU A 536 25.15 3.94 -19.20
C LEU A 536 24.78 5.04 -18.21
N SER A 537 23.54 5.52 -18.25
CA SER A 537 22.98 6.36 -17.19
C SER A 537 22.91 5.58 -15.86
N PRO A 538 22.88 6.24 -14.69
CA PRO A 538 22.72 5.56 -13.41
C PRO A 538 21.51 4.60 -13.38
N THR A 539 20.37 5.05 -13.94
CA THR A 539 19.15 4.27 -14.11
C THR A 539 19.38 3.00 -14.93
N ASN A 540 20.04 3.13 -16.09
CA ASN A 540 20.39 1.98 -16.94
C ASN A 540 21.46 1.07 -16.31
N LYS A 541 22.40 1.59 -15.52
CA LYS A 541 23.37 0.77 -14.77
C LYS A 541 22.65 -0.11 -13.75
N LYS A 542 21.68 0.45 -13.01
CA LYS A 542 20.84 -0.30 -12.07
C LYS A 542 20.02 -1.37 -12.80
N LEU A 543 19.31 -1.00 -13.87
CA LEU A 543 18.51 -1.96 -14.64
C LEU A 543 19.37 -3.08 -15.25
N PHE A 544 20.56 -2.75 -15.76
CA PHE A 544 21.48 -3.75 -16.30
C PHE A 544 21.97 -4.72 -15.22
N TYR A 545 22.23 -4.23 -14.00
CA TYR A 545 22.59 -5.08 -12.87
C TYR A 545 21.45 -6.05 -12.51
N GLU A 546 20.22 -5.55 -12.39
CA GLU A 546 19.04 -6.37 -12.08
C GLU A 546 18.78 -7.40 -13.19
N ALA A 547 18.81 -6.97 -14.46
CA ALA A 547 18.69 -7.86 -15.61
C ALA A 547 19.78 -8.94 -15.62
N ASN A 548 20.99 -8.64 -15.15
CA ASN A 548 22.07 -9.63 -15.04
C ASN A 548 21.83 -10.67 -13.94
N GLN A 549 21.13 -10.33 -12.86
CA GLN A 549 20.73 -11.30 -11.85
C GLN A 549 19.68 -12.25 -12.43
N ILE A 550 18.64 -11.68 -13.05
CA ILE A 550 17.58 -12.47 -13.71
C ILE A 550 18.16 -13.34 -14.82
N ARG A 551 19.11 -12.83 -15.60
CA ARG A 551 19.82 -13.58 -16.63
C ARG A 551 20.44 -14.86 -16.05
N LYS A 552 21.09 -14.77 -14.89
CA LYS A 552 21.70 -15.93 -14.21
C LYS A 552 20.64 -16.89 -13.70
N GLU A 553 19.63 -16.37 -13.01
CA GLU A 553 18.53 -17.15 -12.42
C GLU A 553 17.76 -17.94 -13.49
N LYS A 554 17.33 -17.25 -14.55
CA LYS A 554 16.56 -17.82 -15.66
C LYS A 554 17.43 -18.43 -16.77
N LYS A 555 18.75 -18.51 -16.56
CA LYS A 555 19.73 -19.12 -17.47
C LYS A 555 19.69 -18.58 -18.90
N TYR A 556 19.56 -17.25 -19.04
CA TYR A 556 19.80 -16.58 -20.31
C TYR A 556 21.31 -16.54 -20.61
N GLU A 557 21.69 -16.82 -21.85
CA GLU A 557 23.10 -16.89 -22.25
C GLU A 557 23.73 -15.51 -22.45
N PHE A 558 22.97 -14.52 -22.94
CA PHE A 558 23.51 -13.22 -23.35
C PHE A 558 22.76 -12.05 -22.73
N LEU A 559 23.52 -11.04 -22.30
CA LEU A 559 23.03 -9.71 -21.89
C LEU A 559 24.06 -8.67 -22.31
N TRP A 560 23.64 -7.64 -23.03
CA TRP A 560 24.51 -6.57 -23.48
C TRP A 560 23.76 -5.26 -23.65
N PHE A 561 24.52 -4.18 -23.75
CA PHE A 561 24.02 -2.85 -24.07
C PHE A 561 24.48 -2.49 -25.49
N ALA A 562 23.54 -2.06 -26.34
CA ALA A 562 23.81 -1.59 -27.69
C ALA A 562 22.74 -0.61 -28.15
N ASP A 563 23.14 0.46 -28.87
CA ASP A 563 22.22 1.44 -29.46
C ASP A 563 21.24 2.03 -28.44
N ASN A 564 21.76 2.37 -27.26
CA ASN A 564 20.99 2.86 -26.11
C ASN A 564 19.93 1.88 -25.55
N LYS A 565 20.09 0.57 -25.81
CA LYS A 565 19.13 -0.46 -25.39
C LYS A 565 19.84 -1.57 -24.62
N ILE A 566 19.21 -2.00 -23.52
CA ILE A 566 19.57 -3.23 -22.83
C ILE A 566 18.90 -4.38 -23.56
N LEU A 567 19.70 -5.35 -24.00
CA LEU A 567 19.25 -6.49 -24.79
C LEU A 567 19.65 -7.79 -24.11
N MET A 568 18.73 -8.74 -24.09
CA MET A 568 18.94 -10.06 -23.50
C MET A 568 18.50 -11.15 -24.47
N LYS A 569 19.16 -12.30 -24.45
CA LYS A 569 18.88 -13.42 -25.37
C LYS A 569 19.18 -14.76 -24.72
N LYS A 570 18.25 -15.70 -24.84
CA LYS A 570 18.26 -16.97 -24.07
C LYS A 570 19.31 -17.95 -24.56
N THR A 571 19.35 -18.17 -25.86
CA THR A 571 20.32 -19.03 -26.56
C THR A 571 20.80 -18.32 -27.81
N LYS A 572 21.87 -18.78 -28.46
CA LYS A 572 22.39 -18.20 -29.70
C LYS A 572 21.35 -18.13 -30.84
N GLU A 573 20.33 -18.99 -30.83
CA GLU A 573 19.28 -19.09 -31.85
C GLU A 573 18.07 -18.22 -31.51
N SER A 574 17.85 -17.87 -30.24
CA SER A 574 16.68 -17.09 -29.81
C SER A 574 16.69 -15.65 -30.34
N ARG A 575 15.52 -15.01 -30.42
CA ARG A 575 15.44 -13.56 -30.67
C ARG A 575 15.94 -12.79 -29.46
N ALA A 576 16.62 -11.67 -29.69
CA ALA A 576 16.97 -10.73 -28.63
C ALA A 576 15.74 -9.93 -28.20
N ILE A 577 15.54 -9.82 -26.88
CA ILE A 577 14.48 -9.01 -26.26
C ILE A 577 15.11 -7.73 -25.69
N ARG A 578 14.38 -6.61 -25.80
CA ARG A 578 14.75 -5.34 -25.15
C ARG A 578 14.15 -5.33 -23.75
N ILE A 579 14.95 -4.90 -22.79
CA ILE A 579 14.54 -4.74 -21.40
C ILE A 579 14.31 -3.25 -21.14
N TYR A 580 13.08 -2.87 -20.78
CA TYR A 580 12.67 -1.52 -20.39
C TYR A 580 12.53 -1.41 -18.87
N SER A 581 12.12 -2.49 -18.21
CA SER A 581 12.00 -2.56 -16.77
C SER A 581 12.30 -3.95 -16.22
N LYS A 582 12.29 -4.09 -14.89
CA LYS A 582 12.48 -5.38 -14.22
C LYS A 582 11.34 -6.35 -14.53
N GLU A 583 10.12 -5.84 -14.74
CA GLU A 583 8.91 -6.61 -15.03
C GLU A 583 8.95 -7.28 -16.41
N ASP A 584 9.68 -6.73 -17.40
CA ASP A 584 9.83 -7.35 -18.72
C ASP A 584 10.58 -8.70 -18.68
N VAL A 585 11.20 -8.99 -17.53
CA VAL A 585 12.09 -10.13 -17.33
C VAL A 585 11.68 -11.02 -16.16
N MET A 586 10.72 -10.58 -15.33
CA MET A 586 10.00 -11.44 -14.37
C MET A 586 9.03 -12.37 -15.10
#